data_AF-A0A7J3B8R1-F1
#
_entry.id   AF-A0A7J3B8R1-F1
#
_cell.length_a   1.000
_cell.length_b   1.000
_cell.length_c   1.000
_cell.angle_alpha   90.00
_cell.angle_beta   90.00
_cell.angle_gamma   90.00
#
_symmetry.space_group_name_H-M   'P 1'
#
loop_
_entity.id
_entity.type
_entity.pdbx_description
1 polymer ?
#
loop_
_entity_poly.entity_id
_entity_poly.type
_entity_poly.pdbx_seq_one_letter_code
_entity_poly.pdbx_strand_id
1 'polypeptide(L)'
;HGFTGRDVVRSCRKVTKELYVVAEMSHQGSLDFLSPRSEEIAIMAREEGADGIVAPATRPERIRKLKEVSGLKVLSPGVGAQGGSYTSAVENGADYVIIGRSITMSDNPVEALERIVSGK
;
A
#
# COMPACT_ATOMS: atom_id res chain seq x y z
N HIS A 1 -2.89 7.13 10.05
CA HIS A 1 -3.33 7.31 8.64
C HIS A 1 -2.75 8.63 8.14
N GLY A 2 -2.47 8.82 6.85
CA GLY A 2 -1.97 10.13 6.39
C GLY A 2 -3.03 11.24 6.39
N PHE A 3 -4.29 10.85 6.13
CA PHE A 3 -5.46 11.74 6.17
C PHE A 3 -5.63 12.50 7.50
N THR A 4 -5.17 11.95 8.63
CA THR A 4 -5.36 12.58 9.95
C THR A 4 -4.46 13.79 10.18
N GLY A 5 -3.58 14.13 9.24
CA GLY A 5 -2.75 15.34 9.32
C GLY A 5 -1.33 15.09 9.81
N ARG A 6 -0.49 16.10 9.53
CA ARG A 6 0.97 16.10 9.76
C ARG A 6 1.32 15.96 11.24
N ASP A 7 0.59 16.66 12.10
CA ASP A 7 0.76 16.66 13.55
C ASP A 7 0.58 15.27 14.16
N VAL A 8 -0.39 14.50 13.66
CA VAL A 8 -0.61 13.11 14.07
C VAL A 8 0.54 12.21 13.60
N VAL A 9 0.92 12.29 12.32
CA VAL A 9 2.03 11.49 11.76
C VAL A 9 3.34 11.77 12.51
N ARG A 10 3.65 13.05 12.75
CA ARG A 10 4.81 13.50 13.54
C ARG A 10 4.79 12.94 14.95
N SER A 11 3.63 12.94 15.60
CA SER A 11 3.48 12.42 16.95
C SER A 11 3.71 10.91 17.00
N CYS A 12 3.19 10.17 16.02
CA CYS A 12 3.48 8.73 15.88
C CYS A 12 4.99 8.48 15.68
N ARG A 13 5.65 9.24 14.79
CA ARG A 13 7.08 9.07 14.50
C ARG A 13 7.96 9.15 15.75
N LYS A 14 7.61 10.03 16.69
CA LYS A 14 8.38 10.21 17.95
C LYS A 14 8.38 8.96 18.85
N VAL A 15 7.40 8.08 18.71
CA VAL A 15 7.20 6.94 19.62
C VAL A 15 7.31 5.58 18.93
N THR A 16 7.47 5.54 17.61
CA THR A 16 7.62 4.29 16.84
C THR A 16 9.07 4.07 16.40
N LYS A 17 9.44 2.80 16.22
CA LYS A 17 10.71 2.42 15.54
C LYS A 17 10.56 2.41 14.02
N GLU A 18 9.44 1.88 13.53
CA GLU A 18 9.05 1.93 12.13
C GLU A 18 7.66 2.56 11.97
N LEU A 19 7.44 3.32 10.90
CA LEU A 19 6.18 3.99 10.62
C LEU A 19 5.82 3.84 9.13
N TYR A 20 4.68 3.21 8.88
CA TYR A 20 4.05 3.15 7.56
C TYR A 20 2.78 3.98 7.54
N VAL A 21 2.67 4.91 6.58
CA VAL A 21 1.54 5.83 6.47
C VAL A 21 0.64 5.41 5.34
N VAL A 22 -0.66 5.22 5.63
CA VAL A 22 -1.65 4.98 4.57
C VAL A 22 -1.82 6.24 3.75
N ALA A 23 -1.36 6.20 2.49
CA ALA A 23 -1.48 7.27 1.51
C ALA A 23 -2.71 7.07 0.63
N GLU A 24 -3.01 5.83 0.25
CA GLU A 24 -4.17 5.48 -0.56
C GLU A 24 -4.67 4.07 -0.20
N MET A 25 -5.99 3.84 -0.28
CA MET A 25 -6.63 2.57 0.08
C MET A 25 -7.18 1.86 -1.16
N SER A 26 -7.34 0.54 -1.16
CA SER A 26 -7.65 -0.27 -2.35
C SER A 26 -9.11 -0.30 -2.83
N HIS A 27 -10.07 0.14 -2.01
CA HIS A 27 -11.51 0.04 -2.29
C HIS A 27 -12.06 1.27 -3.03
N GLN A 28 -13.21 1.14 -3.69
CA GLN A 28 -13.81 2.17 -4.56
C GLN A 28 -14.04 3.51 -3.84
N GLY A 29 -14.52 3.48 -2.59
CA GLY A 29 -14.76 4.70 -1.79
C GLY A 29 -13.49 5.51 -1.47
N SER A 30 -12.29 4.94 -1.65
CA SER A 30 -11.04 5.70 -1.54
C SER A 30 -10.97 6.82 -2.58
N LEU A 31 -11.64 6.68 -3.73
CA LEU A 31 -11.61 7.65 -4.82
C LEU A 31 -12.26 8.98 -4.44
N ASP A 32 -13.22 8.97 -3.53
CA ASP A 32 -14.03 10.14 -3.21
C ASP A 32 -13.21 11.23 -2.51
N PHE A 33 -12.34 10.83 -1.56
CA PHE A 33 -11.65 11.78 -0.68
C PHE A 33 -10.16 11.52 -0.50
N LEU A 34 -9.72 10.27 -0.56
CA LEU A 34 -8.34 9.91 -0.23
C LEU A 34 -7.43 9.95 -1.46
N SER A 35 -7.83 9.27 -2.54
CA SER A 35 -7.04 9.20 -3.78
C SER A 35 -6.68 10.58 -4.35
N PRO A 36 -7.58 11.59 -4.39
CA PRO A 36 -7.24 12.93 -4.89
C PRO A 36 -6.12 13.64 -4.12
N ARG A 37 -5.84 13.23 -2.86
CA ARG A 37 -4.83 13.84 -1.98
C ARG A 37 -3.69 12.88 -1.65
N SER A 38 -3.66 11.69 -2.24
CA SER A 38 -2.72 10.63 -1.90
C SER A 38 -1.26 11.01 -2.16
N GLU A 39 -0.96 11.81 -3.19
CA GLU A 39 0.38 12.30 -3.48
C GLU A 39 0.87 13.31 -2.43
N GLU A 40 0.01 14.26 -2.04
CA GLU A 40 0.29 15.21 -0.96
C GLU A 40 0.51 14.47 0.37
N ILE A 41 -0.29 13.44 0.64
CA ILE A 41 -0.14 12.59 1.83
C ILE A 41 1.18 11.83 1.79
N ALA A 42 1.57 11.26 0.65
CA ALA A 42 2.82 10.50 0.51
C ALA A 42 4.05 11.41 0.67
N ILE A 43 4.00 12.63 0.14
CA ILE A 43 5.04 13.65 0.35
C ILE A 43 5.12 14.04 1.82
N MET A 44 3.99 14.30 2.47
CA MET A 44 3.94 14.62 3.91
C MET A 44 4.49 13.47 4.77
N ALA A 45 4.18 12.21 4.42
CA ALA A 45 4.73 11.04 5.11
C ALA A 45 6.27 11.02 5.07
N ARG A 46 6.86 11.28 3.88
CA ARG A 46 8.31 11.42 3.73
C ARG A 46 8.88 12.54 4.60
N GLU A 47 8.28 13.72 4.54
CA GLU A 47 8.74 14.89 5.29
C GLU A 47 8.68 14.69 6.81
N GLU A 48 7.73 13.88 7.30
CA GLU A 48 7.62 13.52 8.72
C GLU A 48 8.42 12.26 9.10
N GLY A 49 9.27 11.75 8.21
CA GLY A 49 10.20 10.66 8.49
C GLY A 49 9.54 9.27 8.58
N ALA A 50 8.45 9.04 7.83
CA ALA A 50 7.92 7.69 7.67
C ALA A 50 8.92 6.80 6.91
N ASP A 51 8.94 5.50 7.25
CA ASP A 51 9.80 4.50 6.60
C ASP A 51 9.16 3.95 5.32
N GLY A 52 7.85 4.09 5.21
CA GLY A 52 7.09 3.62 4.06
C GLY A 52 5.67 4.16 4.00
N ILE A 53 5.01 3.85 2.90
CA ILE A 53 3.61 4.17 2.66
C ILE A 53 2.83 2.93 2.26
N VAL A 54 1.51 3.02 2.40
CA VAL A 54 0.57 2.02 1.87
C VAL A 54 -0.11 2.58 0.62
N ALA A 55 -0.06 1.81 -0.47
CA ALA A 55 -0.63 2.13 -1.77
C ALA A 55 -1.38 0.92 -2.37
N PRO A 56 -2.45 1.11 -3.16
CA PRO A 56 -3.34 0.01 -3.56
C PRO A 56 -2.77 -0.88 -4.68
N ALA A 57 -2.70 -2.19 -4.45
CA ALA A 57 -2.36 -3.17 -5.51
C ALA A 57 -3.46 -3.33 -6.57
N THR A 58 -4.68 -2.86 -6.29
CA THR A 58 -5.79 -2.84 -7.25
C THR A 58 -5.63 -1.78 -8.34
N ARG A 59 -4.70 -0.83 -8.16
CA ARG A 59 -4.36 0.26 -9.09
C ARG A 59 -2.85 0.41 -9.18
N PRO A 60 -2.16 -0.47 -9.92
CA PRO A 60 -0.70 -0.56 -9.94
C PRO A 60 0.00 0.73 -10.34
N GLU A 61 -0.60 1.54 -11.21
CA GLU A 61 -0.09 2.86 -11.58
C GLU A 61 0.04 3.81 -10.37
N ARG A 62 -0.83 3.67 -9.36
CA ARG A 62 -0.74 4.43 -8.11
C ARG A 62 0.47 4.02 -7.28
N ILE A 63 0.84 2.74 -7.26
CA ILE A 63 2.07 2.28 -6.58
C ILE A 63 3.27 3.01 -7.14
N ARG A 64 3.42 3.00 -8.47
CA ARG A 64 4.53 3.67 -9.16
C ARG A 64 4.55 5.16 -8.85
N LYS A 65 3.42 5.84 -9.01
CA LYS A 65 3.31 7.28 -8.79
C LYS A 65 3.62 7.67 -7.35
N LEU A 66 3.08 6.95 -6.38
CA LEU A 66 3.28 7.25 -4.96
C LEU A 66 4.70 6.92 -4.49
N LYS A 67 5.32 5.86 -5.05
CA LYS A 67 6.74 5.57 -4.83
C LYS A 67 7.64 6.68 -5.37
N GLU A 68 7.37 7.16 -6.58
CA GLU A 68 8.15 8.21 -7.23
C GLU A 68 8.14 9.53 -6.41
N VAL A 69 6.95 9.99 -5.99
CA VAL A 69 6.84 11.29 -5.28
C VAL A 69 7.36 11.23 -3.84
N SER A 70 7.26 10.07 -3.18
CA SER A 70 7.69 9.91 -1.78
C SER A 70 9.13 9.41 -1.64
N GLY A 71 9.64 8.63 -2.60
CA GLY A 71 10.92 7.93 -2.45
C GLY A 71 10.95 6.90 -1.31
N LEU A 72 9.78 6.52 -0.76
CA LEU A 72 9.66 5.62 0.38
C LEU A 72 9.38 4.17 -0.06
N LYS A 73 9.55 3.23 0.87
CA LYS A 73 9.06 1.85 0.66
C LYS A 73 7.55 1.82 0.49
N VAL A 74 7.04 0.92 -0.34
CA VAL A 74 5.60 0.79 -0.61
C VAL A 74 5.08 -0.59 -0.26
N LEU A 75 4.10 -0.62 0.64
CA LEU A 75 3.31 -1.79 1.00
C LEU A 75 2.00 -1.77 0.20
N SER A 76 1.69 -2.90 -0.45
CA SER A 76 0.59 -2.96 -1.40
C SER A 76 -0.45 -4.03 -1.08
N PRO A 77 -1.51 -3.70 -0.32
CA PRO A 77 -2.65 -4.57 -0.13
C PRO A 77 -3.60 -4.55 -1.34
N GLY A 78 -4.40 -5.60 -1.46
CA GLY A 78 -5.46 -5.72 -2.47
C GLY A 78 -5.26 -6.84 -3.48
N VAL A 79 -4.17 -7.60 -3.40
CA VAL A 79 -3.94 -8.76 -4.25
C VAL A 79 -4.89 -9.92 -3.91
N GLY A 80 -5.34 -10.64 -4.94
CA GLY A 80 -6.23 -11.78 -4.79
C GLY A 80 -7.70 -11.36 -4.62
N ALA A 81 -8.22 -11.38 -3.40
CA ALA A 81 -9.65 -11.23 -3.11
C ALA A 81 -10.26 -9.87 -3.53
N GLN A 82 -9.44 -8.84 -3.76
CA GLN A 82 -9.89 -7.53 -4.27
C GLN A 82 -9.52 -7.31 -5.75
N GLY A 83 -9.00 -8.35 -6.42
CA GLY A 83 -8.67 -8.31 -7.85
C GLY A 83 -7.30 -7.73 -8.19
N GLY A 84 -6.49 -7.32 -7.21
CA GLY A 84 -5.12 -6.87 -7.46
C GLY A 84 -4.21 -8.02 -7.94
N SER A 85 -3.26 -7.69 -8.82
CA SER A 85 -2.26 -8.63 -9.34
C SER A 85 -0.94 -8.52 -8.58
N TYR A 86 -0.38 -9.66 -8.16
CA TYR A 86 0.94 -9.72 -7.52
C TYR A 86 2.02 -9.18 -8.47
N THR A 87 2.11 -9.74 -9.68
CA THR A 87 3.11 -9.37 -10.68
C THR A 87 3.05 -7.88 -11.00
N SER A 88 1.85 -7.35 -11.25
CA SER A 88 1.69 -5.94 -11.60
C SER A 88 2.06 -5.01 -10.43
N ALA A 89 1.77 -5.39 -9.18
CA ALA A 89 2.19 -4.61 -8.02
C ALA A 89 3.71 -4.55 -7.89
N VAL A 90 4.41 -5.68 -8.05
CA VAL A 90 5.88 -5.74 -8.00
C VAL A 90 6.51 -4.95 -9.14
N GLU A 91 6.03 -5.12 -10.38
CA GLU A 91 6.52 -4.39 -11.55
C GLU A 91 6.33 -2.87 -11.45
N ASN A 92 5.32 -2.42 -10.70
CA ASN A 92 5.10 -1.00 -10.44
C ASN A 92 5.83 -0.48 -9.19
N GLY A 93 6.64 -1.32 -8.56
CA GLY A 93 7.57 -0.91 -7.51
C GLY A 93 7.08 -1.16 -6.09
N ALA A 94 6.10 -2.02 -5.85
CA ALA A 94 5.79 -2.47 -4.50
C ALA A 94 7.02 -3.17 -3.90
N ASP A 95 7.45 -2.75 -2.71
CA ASP A 95 8.52 -3.43 -1.96
C ASP A 95 7.97 -4.66 -1.23
N TYR A 96 6.70 -4.57 -0.82
CA TYR A 96 5.98 -5.67 -0.19
C TYR A 96 4.54 -5.72 -0.69
N VAL A 97 4.05 -6.92 -0.99
CA VAL A 97 2.66 -7.17 -1.36
C VAL A 97 1.94 -7.81 -0.17
N ILE A 98 0.77 -7.28 0.19
CA ILE A 98 -0.04 -7.81 1.30
C ILE A 98 -1.18 -8.65 0.74
N ILE A 99 -1.16 -9.95 1.03
CA ILE A 99 -2.17 -10.92 0.64
C ILE A 99 -2.81 -11.47 1.92
N GLY A 100 -4.13 -11.34 2.03
CA GLY A 100 -4.89 -11.79 3.21
C GLY A 100 -5.78 -12.99 2.88
N ARG A 101 -7.09 -12.74 2.79
CA ARG A 101 -8.15 -13.76 2.64
C ARG A 101 -7.89 -14.82 1.58
N SER A 102 -7.27 -14.47 0.45
CA SER A 102 -6.96 -15.44 -0.61
C SER A 102 -6.01 -16.56 -0.17
N ILE A 103 -5.21 -16.32 0.87
CA ILE A 103 -4.35 -17.33 1.50
C ILE A 103 -5.02 -17.85 2.77
N THR A 104 -5.40 -16.96 3.69
CA THR A 104 -5.84 -17.35 5.03
C THR A 104 -7.20 -18.06 5.08
N MET A 105 -8.00 -17.97 4.02
CA MET A 105 -9.28 -18.67 3.89
C MET A 105 -9.24 -19.76 2.79
N SER A 106 -8.06 -20.10 2.28
CA SER A 106 -7.92 -21.20 1.33
C SER A 106 -7.84 -22.54 2.06
N ASP A 107 -8.43 -23.58 1.47
CA ASP A 107 -8.26 -24.96 1.93
C ASP A 107 -6.79 -25.42 1.81
N ASN A 108 -6.03 -24.83 0.88
CA ASN A 108 -4.60 -25.08 0.68
C ASN A 108 -3.82 -23.75 0.52
N PRO A 109 -3.36 -23.13 1.62
CA PRO A 109 -2.68 -21.84 1.61
C PRO A 109 -1.41 -21.79 0.75
N VAL A 110 -0.65 -22.90 0.69
CA VAL A 110 0.59 -22.98 -0.08
C VAL A 110 0.29 -22.94 -1.58
N GLU A 111 -0.63 -23.78 -2.05
CA GLU A 111 -1.06 -23.79 -3.45
C GLU A 111 -1.69 -22.46 -3.87
N ALA A 112 -2.49 -21.85 -2.98
CA ALA A 112 -3.07 -20.53 -3.24
C ALA A 112 -1.99 -19.44 -3.41
N LEU A 113 -0.94 -19.46 -2.59
CA LEU A 113 0.19 -18.55 -2.72
C LEU A 113 0.95 -18.78 -4.04
N GLU A 114 1.26 -20.04 -4.37
CA GLU A 114 1.95 -20.40 -5.61
C GLU A 114 1.19 -19.93 -6.86
N ARG A 115 -0.13 -20.11 -6.87
CA ARG A 115 -1.01 -19.62 -7.94
C ARG A 115 -0.90 -18.10 -8.09
N ILE A 116 -1.09 -17.36 -6.99
CA ILE A 116 -1.05 -15.88 -6.98
C ILE A 116 0.31 -15.35 -7.47
N VAL A 117 1.42 -15.95 -7.01
CA VAL A 117 2.78 -15.49 -7.35
C VAL A 117 3.16 -15.89 -8.78
N SER A 118 2.66 -17.02 -9.29
CA SER A 118 2.93 -17.47 -10.67
C SER A 118 2.13 -16.71 -11.73
N GLY A 119 1.15 -15.89 -11.34
CA GLY A 119 0.29 -15.15 -12.28
C GLY A 119 -0.67 -16.05 -13.06
N LYS A 120 -0.94 -17.26 -12.57
CA LYS A 120 -1.87 -18.24 -13.15
C LYS A 120 -3.24 -18.22 -12.48
#